data_AF-W1DEG5-F1
#
_entry.id   AF-W1DEG5-F1
#
_cell.length_a   1.000
_cell.length_b   1.000
_cell.length_c   1.000
_cell.angle_alpha   90.00
_cell.angle_beta   90.00
_cell.angle_gamma   90.00
#
_symmetry.space_group_name_H-M   'P 1'
#
loop_
_entity.id
_entity.type
_entity.pdbx_description
1 polymer ?
#
loop_
_entity_poly.entity_id
_entity_poly.type
_entity_poly.pdbx_seq_one_letter_code
_entity_poly.pdbx_strand_id
1 'polypeptide(L)'
;MKVYIISGMAAALAGMIITARLGSGSSNQGEGFELQVIAAVVLGSTSLFGGFGTIIGTLLGALSIAVIQNGLILSHISPFYTQIATGTIILLAIWLNTRILNPTRSAAKG
;
A
#
# COMPACT_ATOMS: atom_id res chain seq x y z
N MET A 1 14.10 -18.73 0.59
CA MET A 1 14.13 -18.88 2.07
C MET A 1 14.61 -17.63 2.80
N LYS A 2 15.77 -17.04 2.46
CA LYS A 2 16.28 -15.81 3.10
C LYS A 2 15.28 -14.64 3.11
N VAL A 3 14.57 -14.42 2.01
CA VAL A 3 13.56 -13.33 1.89
C VAL A 3 12.39 -13.53 2.86
N TYR A 4 11.90 -14.77 3.02
CA TYR A 4 10.81 -15.06 3.95
C TYR A 4 11.21 -14.81 5.40
N ILE A 5 12.43 -15.19 5.80
CA ILE A 5 12.94 -14.93 7.15
C ILE A 5 13.05 -13.42 7.42
N ILE A 6 13.60 -12.66 6.47
CA ILE A 6 13.73 -11.20 6.59
C ILE A 6 12.36 -10.54 6.66
N SER A 7 11.40 -10.95 5.83
CA SER A 7 10.04 -10.42 5.86
C SER A 7 9.30 -10.75 7.16
N GLY A 8 9.49 -11.96 7.70
CA GLY A 8 8.89 -12.39 8.96
C GLY A 8 9.45 -11.60 10.15
N MET A 9 10.76 -11.37 10.19
CA MET A 9 11.39 -10.50 11.19
C MET A 9 10.89 -9.05 11.08
N ALA A 10 10.79 -8.51 9.87
CA ALA A 10 10.31 -7.15 9.64
C ALA A 10 8.85 -6.98 10.08
N ALA A 11 7.99 -7.96 9.77
CA ALA A 11 6.59 -7.97 10.20
C ALA A 11 6.46 -8.05 11.74
N ALA A 12 7.26 -8.89 12.39
CA ALA A 12 7.27 -8.99 13.85
C ALA A 12 7.70 -7.68 14.53
N LEU A 13 8.75 -7.02 14.00
CA LEU A 13 9.20 -5.70 14.46
C LEU A 13 8.13 -4.62 14.25
N ALA A 14 7.53 -4.57 13.07
CA ALA A 14 6.45 -3.62 12.77
C ALA A 14 5.25 -3.81 13.72
N GLY A 15 4.85 -5.07 13.98
CA GLY A 15 3.81 -5.41 14.93
C GLY A 15 4.10 -4.92 16.35
N MET A 16 5.33 -5.13 16.85
CA MET A 16 5.73 -4.62 18.17
C MET A 16 5.68 -3.09 18.29
N ILE A 17 6.06 -2.38 17.21
CA ILE A 17 6.00 -0.91 17.20
C ILE A 17 4.55 -0.43 17.24
N ILE A 18 3.65 -1.06 16.47
CA ILE A 18 2.23 -0.69 16.42
C ILE A 18 1.56 -0.95 17.77
N THR A 19 1.83 -2.09 18.41
CA THR A 19 1.27 -2.41 19.73
C THR A 19 1.80 -1.48 20.82
N ALA A 20 3.11 -1.16 20.80
CA ALA A 20 3.69 -0.19 21.72
C ALA A 20 3.10 1.22 21.55
N ARG A 21 2.80 1.62 20.31
CA ARG A 21 2.22 2.94 20.01
C ARG A 21 0.78 3.10 20.50
N LEU A 22 0.00 2.02 20.54
CA LEU A 22 -1.40 2.06 20.95
C LEU A 22 -1.61 1.76 22.45
N GLY A 23 -0.66 1.07 23.09
CA GLY A 23 -0.80 0.63 24.49
C GLY A 23 -1.94 -0.38 24.72
N SER A 24 -2.58 -0.85 23.65
CA SER A 24 -3.78 -1.69 23.64
C SER A 24 -3.75 -2.57 22.39
N GLY A 25 -4.07 -3.86 22.54
CA GLY A 25 -4.16 -4.82 21.44
C GLY A 25 -5.55 -4.79 20.79
N SER A 26 -5.96 -3.65 20.22
CA SER A 26 -7.23 -3.60 19.49
C SER A 26 -7.09 -4.34 18.16
N SER A 27 -7.88 -5.40 17.97
CA SER A 27 -7.91 -6.28 16.80
C SER A 27 -8.15 -5.53 15.47
N ASN A 28 -8.86 -4.39 15.50
CA ASN A 28 -9.13 -3.60 14.30
C ASN A 28 -7.92 -2.88 13.70
N GLN A 29 -6.78 -2.80 14.39
CA GLN A 29 -5.62 -2.03 13.89
C GLN A 29 -4.89 -2.69 12.72
N GLY A 30 -5.07 -4.00 12.51
CA GLY A 30 -4.55 -4.70 11.34
C GLY A 30 -5.48 -4.64 10.13
N GLU A 31 -6.73 -4.22 10.30
CA GLU A 31 -7.68 -4.23 9.20
C GLU A 31 -7.31 -3.21 8.12
N GLY A 32 -7.28 -3.68 6.87
CA GLY A 32 -6.97 -2.85 5.72
C GLY A 32 -5.49 -2.47 5.57
N PHE A 33 -4.59 -2.91 6.45
CA PHE A 33 -3.15 -2.69 6.28
C PHE A 33 -2.62 -3.36 5.01
N GLU A 34 -3.08 -4.56 4.71
CA GLU A 34 -2.73 -5.29 3.48
C GLU A 34 -3.10 -4.46 2.23
N LEU A 35 -4.32 -3.95 2.21
CA LEU A 35 -4.86 -3.11 1.14
C LEU A 35 -4.09 -1.78 1.00
N GLN A 36 -3.70 -1.15 2.11
CA GLN A 36 -2.88 0.06 2.11
C GLN A 36 -1.46 -0.20 1.59
N VAL A 37 -0.85 -1.31 1.97
CA VAL A 37 0.48 -1.72 1.49
C VAL A 37 0.43 -1.96 -0.02
N ILE A 38 -0.61 -2.62 -0.53
CA ILE A 38 -0.83 -2.80 -1.97
C ILE A 38 -0.98 -1.43 -2.66
N ALA A 39 -1.76 -0.51 -2.09
CA ALA A 39 -1.93 0.84 -2.63
C ALA A 39 -0.59 1.58 -2.77
N ALA A 40 0.21 1.56 -1.71
CA ALA A 40 1.50 2.24 -1.62
C ALA A 40 2.51 1.73 -2.66
N VAL A 41 2.63 0.41 -2.79
CA VAL A 41 3.60 -0.25 -3.66
C VAL A 41 3.24 -0.04 -5.14
N VAL A 42 1.95 -0.09 -5.46
CA VAL A 42 1.42 0.11 -6.82
C VAL A 42 1.47 1.58 -7.24
N LEU A 43 1.09 2.51 -6.36
CA LEU A 43 1.20 3.95 -6.61
C LEU A 43 2.67 4.36 -6.79
N GLY A 44 3.59 3.71 -6.08
CA GLY A 44 5.01 4.02 -6.10
C GLY A 44 5.75 3.68 -7.40
N SER A 45 5.50 2.50 -8.00
CA SER A 45 6.05 2.06 -9.32
C SER A 45 5.93 0.55 -9.60
N THR A 46 5.47 -0.27 -8.65
CA THR A 46 5.59 -1.73 -8.77
C THR A 46 4.40 -2.35 -9.49
N SER A 47 4.70 -3.16 -10.50
CA SER A 47 3.71 -3.96 -11.21
C SER A 47 3.11 -5.05 -10.32
N LEU A 48 1.78 -5.09 -10.25
CA LEU A 48 1.00 -6.19 -9.65
C LEU A 48 1.25 -7.56 -10.30
N PHE A 49 1.57 -7.58 -11.60
CA PHE A 49 1.80 -8.81 -12.37
C PHE A 49 3.28 -9.21 -12.45
N GLY A 50 4.16 -8.48 -11.75
CA GLY A 50 5.60 -8.68 -11.79
C GLY A 50 6.26 -8.12 -13.06
N GLY A 51 7.60 -8.15 -13.07
CA GLY A 51 8.42 -7.74 -14.22
C GLY A 51 9.07 -6.36 -14.12
N PHE A 52 8.45 -5.39 -13.43
CA PHE A 52 8.97 -4.01 -13.30
C PHE A 52 8.59 -3.37 -11.95
N GLY A 53 9.56 -2.73 -11.30
CA GLY A 53 9.37 -1.98 -10.04
C GLY A 53 10.70 -1.68 -9.35
N THR A 54 10.81 -0.51 -8.73
CA THR A 54 12.05 -0.07 -8.04
C THR A 54 11.78 0.14 -6.55
N ILE A 55 12.73 -0.27 -5.70
CA ILE A 55 12.64 -0.10 -4.23
C ILE A 55 12.45 1.38 -3.86
N ILE A 56 13.09 2.30 -4.60
CA ILE A 56 12.96 3.74 -4.35
C ILE A 56 11.52 4.21 -4.63
N GLY A 57 10.90 3.72 -5.70
CA GLY A 57 9.52 4.08 -6.03
C GLY A 57 8.53 3.55 -5.01
N THR A 58 8.70 2.33 -4.49
CA THR A 58 7.84 1.80 -3.41
C THR A 58 7.99 2.56 -2.11
N LEU A 59 9.22 2.97 -1.76
CA LEU A 59 9.47 3.82 -0.59
C LEU A 59 8.74 5.17 -0.73
N LEU A 60 8.83 5.81 -1.90
CA LEU A 60 8.12 7.05 -2.18
C LEU A 60 6.60 6.88 -2.13
N GLY A 61 6.07 5.80 -2.71
CA GLY A 61 4.64 5.50 -2.66
C GLY A 61 4.12 5.21 -1.25
N ALA A 62 4.87 4.47 -0.44
CA ALA A 62 4.56 4.25 0.98
C ALA A 62 4.56 5.55 1.78
N LEU A 63 5.53 6.43 1.52
CA LEU A 63 5.59 7.74 2.16
C LEU A 63 4.41 8.63 1.74
N SER A 64 4.03 8.63 0.46
CA SER A 64 2.87 9.36 -0.03
C SER A 64 1.57 8.89 0.63
N ILE A 65 1.32 7.58 0.69
CA ILE A 65 0.13 7.03 1.37
C ILE A 65 0.12 7.41 2.85
N ALA A 66 1.27 7.29 3.54
CA ALA A 66 1.38 7.68 4.94
C ALA A 66 1.07 9.16 5.15
N VAL A 67 1.57 10.06 4.29
CA VAL A 67 1.26 11.50 4.36
C VAL A 67 -0.22 11.77 4.11
N ILE A 68 -0.83 11.13 3.11
CA ILE A 68 -2.26 11.26 2.81
C ILE A 68 -3.10 10.83 4.01
N GLN A 69 -2.77 9.68 4.62
CA GLN A 69 -3.52 9.14 5.75
C GLN A 69 -3.38 10.03 6.99
N ASN A 70 -2.17 10.50 7.30
CA ASN A 70 -1.97 11.45 8.40
C ASN A 70 -2.65 12.81 8.11
N GLY A 71 -2.65 13.27 6.85
CA GLY A 71 -3.32 14.50 6.43
C GLY A 71 -4.85 14.43 6.54
N LEU A 72 -5.46 13.31 6.15
CA LEU A 72 -6.90 13.04 6.32
C LEU A 72 -7.29 13.06 7.80
N ILE A 73 -6.48 12.43 8.67
CA ILE A 73 -6.71 12.41 10.12
C ILE A 73 -6.58 13.83 10.71
N LEU A 74 -5.55 14.60 10.31
CA LEU A 74 -5.35 15.98 10.76
C LEU A 74 -6.45 16.94 10.28
N SER A 75 -7.05 16.65 9.13
CA SER A 75 -8.19 17.41 8.59
C SER A 75 -9.50 17.16 9.35
N HIS A 76 -9.45 16.45 10.50
CA HIS A 76 -10.63 16.07 11.31
C HIS A 76 -11.68 15.27 10.54
N ILE A 77 -11.29 14.57 9.48
CA ILE A 77 -12.19 13.71 8.72
C ILE A 77 -12.43 12.42 9.52
N SER A 78 -13.71 12.04 9.65
CA SER A 78 -14.09 10.81 10.37
C SER A 78 -13.40 9.58 9.76
N PRO A 79 -12.92 8.62 10.57
CA PRO A 79 -12.25 7.39 10.09
C PRO A 79 -13.05 6.62 9.04
N PHE A 80 -14.38 6.75 9.08
CA PHE A 80 -15.28 6.15 8.10
C PHE A 80 -15.02 6.66 6.67
N TYR A 81 -14.79 7.96 6.50
CA TYR A 81 -14.47 8.56 5.20
C TYR A 81 -13.03 8.24 4.78
N THR A 82 -12.10 8.13 5.74
CA THR A 82 -10.73 7.69 5.45
C THR A 82 -10.72 6.30 4.82
N GLN A 83 -11.51 5.36 5.34
CA GLN A 83 -11.59 4.00 4.81
C GLN A 83 -12.18 3.94 3.39
N ILE A 84 -13.21 4.73 3.11
CA ILE A 84 -13.79 4.87 1.76
C ILE A 84 -12.80 5.53 0.80
N ALA A 85 -12.09 6.57 1.24
CA ALA A 85 -11.07 7.25 0.45
C ALA A 85 -9.91 6.31 0.10
N THR A 86 -9.39 5.57 1.08
CA THR A 86 -8.34 4.56 0.87
C THR A 86 -8.79 3.49 -0.13
N GLY A 87 -10.01 2.96 0.01
CA GLY A 87 -10.56 2.00 -0.96
C GLY A 87 -10.66 2.57 -2.38
N THR A 88 -11.09 3.83 -2.51
CA THR A 88 -11.17 4.53 -3.79
C THR A 88 -9.78 4.75 -4.40
N ILE A 89 -8.79 5.15 -3.59
CA ILE A 89 -7.40 5.31 -4.01
C ILE A 89 -6.82 3.98 -4.52
N ILE A 90 -7.11 2.87 -3.85
CA ILE A 90 -6.67 1.53 -4.28
C ILE A 90 -7.28 1.18 -5.64
N LEU A 91 -8.59 1.37 -5.82
CA LEU A 91 -9.25 1.09 -7.10
C LEU A 91 -8.66 1.94 -8.23
N LEU A 92 -8.40 3.22 -7.98
CA LEU A 92 -7.73 4.11 -8.94
C LEU A 92 -6.30 3.66 -9.22
N ALA A 93 -5.52 3.31 -8.19
CA ALA A 93 -4.15 2.86 -8.33
C ALA A 93 -4.07 1.57 -9.16
N ILE A 94 -4.92 0.59 -8.88
CA ILE A 94 -5.00 -0.65 -9.65
C ILE A 94 -5.46 -0.37 -11.08
N TRP A 95 -6.50 0.46 -11.27
CA TRP A 95 -6.99 0.80 -12.61
C TRP A 95 -5.92 1.49 -13.46
N LEU A 96 -5.20 2.46 -12.89
CA LEU A 96 -4.07 3.14 -13.53
C LEU A 96 -2.95 2.16 -13.82
N ASN A 97 -2.57 1.32 -12.85
CA ASN A 97 -1.53 0.31 -12.99
C ASN A 97 -1.85 -0.67 -14.12
N THR A 98 -3.08 -1.21 -14.16
CA THR A 98 -3.52 -2.12 -15.23
C THR A 98 -3.63 -1.40 -16.58
N ARG A 99 -4.01 -0.12 -16.63
CA ARG A 99 -4.07 0.65 -17.89
C ARG A 99 -2.69 0.96 -18.46
N ILE A 100 -1.73 1.32 -17.60
CA ILE A 100 -0.37 1.72 -17.99
C ILE A 100 0.53 0.52 -18.29
N LEU A 101 0.36 -0.59 -17.56
CA LEU A 101 1.21 -1.79 -17.71
C LEU A 101 0.59 -2.89 -18.59
N ASN A 102 -0.35 -2.55 -19.48
CA ASN A 102 -0.85 -3.47 -20.51
C ASN A 102 -0.22 -3.20 -21.90
N PRO A 103 1.03 -3.63 -22.20
CA PRO A 103 1.52 -3.68 -23.58
C PRO A 103 0.98 -4.87 -24.40
N THR A 104 0.28 -5.86 -23.82
CA THR A 104 -0.08 -7.11 -24.52
C THR A 104 -1.27 -7.02 -25.49
N ARG A 105 -1.76 -5.83 -25.83
CA ARG A 105 -2.71 -5.62 -26.95
C ARG A 105 -2.19 -4.79 -28.12
N SER A 106 -0.93 -4.34 -28.09
CA SER A 106 -0.33 -3.58 -29.20
C SER A 106 0.69 -4.36 -30.04
N ALA A 107 0.83 -5.67 -29.84
CA ALA A 107 1.64 -6.56 -30.69
C ALA A 107 0.80 -7.64 -31.42
N ALA A 108 -0.53 -7.59 -31.30
CA ALA A 108 -1.46 -8.48 -32.02
C ALA A 108 -2.19 -7.79 -33.19
N LYS A 109 -1.78 -6.56 -33.53
CA LYS A 109 -2.24 -5.81 -34.71
C LYS A 109 -1.09 -4.97 -35.24
N GLY A 110 -0.34 -5.51 -36.20
CA GLY A 110 0.74 -4.83 -36.89
C GLY A 110 1.85 -5.79 -37.25
#